data_AF-A0A0E9MEC0-F1
#
_entry.id   AF-A0A0E9MEC0-F1
#
_cell.length_a   1.000
_cell.length_b   1.000
_cell.length_c   1.000
_cell.angle_alpha   90.00
_cell.angle_beta   90.00
_cell.angle_gamma   90.00
#
_symmetry.space_group_name_H-M   'P 1'
#
loop_
_entity.id
_entity.type
_entity.pdbx_description
1 polymer ?
#
loop_
_entity_poly.entity_id
_entity_poly.type
_entity_poly.pdbx_seq_one_letter_code
_entity_poly.pdbx_strand_id
1 'polypeptide(L)'
;MTHKQTLNLLWLLLVALTLGGAFLGESSEPGLAVTLVICLTMAFKGRLVIDHFMELKTANRTIRNLMRAYFYVLPLVTVLVYVFSEHFARFTTL
;
A
#
# COMPACT_ATOMS: atom_id res chain seq x y z
N MET A 1 -14.56 10.54 20.80
CA MET A 1 -14.94 10.61 19.37
C MET A 1 -15.96 9.53 19.08
N THR A 2 -17.02 9.84 18.35
CA THR A 2 -18.02 8.84 17.92
C THR A 2 -17.43 7.95 16.82
N HIS A 3 -17.94 6.72 16.67
CA HIS A 3 -17.46 5.78 15.64
C HIS A 3 -17.48 6.40 14.23
N LYS A 4 -18.51 7.20 13.93
CA LYS A 4 -18.65 7.93 12.67
C LYS A 4 -17.58 9.01 12.48
N GLN A 5 -17.22 9.75 13.54
CA GLN A 5 -16.15 10.74 13.48
C GLN A 5 -14.79 10.11 13.17
N THR A 6 -14.49 8.96 13.79
CA THR A 6 -13.25 8.22 13.51
C THR A 6 -13.19 7.77 12.05
N LEU A 7 -14.29 7.20 11.52
CA LEU A 7 -14.37 6.79 10.11
C LEU A 7 -14.17 7.97 9.16
N ASN A 8 -14.81 9.12 9.42
CA ASN A 8 -14.64 10.31 8.59
C ASN A 8 -13.19 10.82 8.59
N LEU A 9 -12.52 10.81 9.74
CA LEU A 9 -11.11 11.20 9.85
C LEU A 9 -10.21 10.25 9.06
N LEU A 10 -10.44 8.94 9.20
CA LEU A 10 -9.71 7.90 8.47
C LEU A 10 -9.94 8.01 6.96
N TRP A 11 -11.16 8.33 6.53
CA TRP A 11 -11.47 8.57 5.12
C TRP A 11 -10.73 9.80 4.59
N LEU A 12 -10.75 10.92 5.32
CA LEU A 12 -9.98 12.13 4.95
C LEU A 12 -8.48 11.84 4.86
N LEU A 13 -7.95 11.05 5.79
CA LEU A 13 -6.55 10.60 5.76
C LEU A 13 -6.26 9.78 4.49
N LEU A 14 -7.15 8.86 4.10
CA LEU A 14 -7.00 8.07 2.86
C LEU A 14 -7.01 8.97 1.61
N VAL A 15 -7.88 9.98 1.56
CA VAL A 15 -7.94 10.97 0.49
C VAL A 15 -6.62 11.74 0.43
N ALA A 16 -6.16 12.29 1.56
CA ALA A 16 -4.91 13.04 1.64
C ALA A 16 -3.71 12.19 1.21
N LEU A 17 -3.62 10.94 1.66
CA LEU A 17 -2.55 10.03 1.25
C LEU A 17 -2.63 9.68 -0.25
N THR A 18 -3.80 9.75 -0.88
CA THR A 18 -3.99 9.46 -2.30
C THR A 18 -3.57 10.65 -3.16
N LEU A 19 -3.97 11.85 -2.77
CA LEU A 19 -3.49 13.08 -3.40
C LEU A 19 -1.97 13.24 -3.24
N GLY A 20 -1.45 13.01 -2.03
CA GLY A 20 -0.01 13.06 -1.76
C GLY A 20 0.78 12.01 -2.55
N GLY A 21 0.22 10.80 -2.71
CA GLY A 21 0.83 9.77 -3.55
C GLY A 21 0.86 10.11 -5.03
N ALA A 22 -0.22 10.69 -5.57
CA ALA A 22 -0.28 11.14 -6.96
C ALA A 22 0.72 12.27 -7.22
N PHE A 23 0.75 13.28 -6.34
CA PHE A 23 1.69 14.39 -6.41
C PHE A 23 3.15 13.92 -6.37
N LEU A 24 3.46 12.98 -5.47
CA LEU A 24 4.80 12.40 -5.36
C LEU A 24 5.17 11.62 -6.63
N GLY A 25 4.24 10.85 -7.19
CA GLY A 25 4.46 10.06 -8.40
C GLY A 25 4.72 10.91 -9.65
N GLU A 26 4.07 12.07 -9.78
CA GLU A 26 4.26 12.97 -10.92
C GLU A 26 5.50 13.86 -10.77
N SER A 27 5.84 14.27 -9.55
CA SER A 27 6.89 15.27 -9.31
C SER A 27 8.28 14.68 -9.06
N SER A 28 8.38 13.36 -8.84
CA SER A 28 9.63 12.73 -8.41
C SER A 28 10.26 11.89 -9.52
N GLU A 29 11.59 12.01 -9.66
CA GLU A 29 12.38 11.11 -10.47
C GLU A 29 12.25 9.66 -9.95
N PRO A 30 12.16 8.64 -10.83
CA PRO A 30 12.11 7.24 -10.43
C PRO A 30 13.37 6.86 -9.63
N GLY A 31 13.19 6.46 -8.36
CA GLY A 31 14.29 6.11 -7.47
C GLY A 31 13.88 5.20 -6.33
N LEU A 32 14.84 4.48 -5.73
CA LEU A 32 14.59 3.56 -4.61
C LEU A 32 13.81 4.20 -3.47
N ALA A 33 14.17 5.43 -3.09
CA ALA A 33 13.50 6.14 -2.01
C ALA A 33 12.02 6.41 -2.31
N VAL A 34 11.71 6.88 -3.53
CA VAL A 34 10.33 7.16 -3.97
C VAL A 34 9.52 5.86 -4.02
N THR A 35 10.08 4.79 -4.59
CA THR A 35 9.46 3.47 -4.62
C THR A 35 9.13 2.94 -3.22
N LEU A 36 10.05 3.08 -2.27
CA LEU A 36 9.83 2.68 -0.88
C LEU A 36 8.69 3.49 -0.23
N VAL A 37 8.64 4.81 -0.45
CA VAL A 37 7.56 5.65 0.08
C VAL A 37 6.20 5.24 -0.51
N ILE A 38 6.13 4.99 -1.82
CA ILE A 38 4.91 4.51 -2.48
C ILE A 38 4.48 3.15 -1.91
N CYS A 39 5.42 2.22 -1.74
CA CYS A 39 5.14 0.90 -1.19
C CYS A 39 4.66 0.96 0.27
N LEU A 40 5.28 1.81 1.10
CA LEU A 40 4.86 2.02 2.49
C LEU A 40 3.47 2.65 2.57
N THR A 41 3.19 3.66 1.76
CA THR A 41 1.87 4.30 1.72
C THR A 41 0.79 3.34 1.21
N MET A 42 1.10 2.48 0.23
CA MET A 42 0.21 1.41 -0.24
C MET A 42 -0.13 0.42 0.90
N ALA A 43 0.87 -0.11 1.60
CA ALA A 43 0.68 -1.04 2.70
C ALA A 43 -0.13 -0.41 3.85
N PHE A 44 0.17 0.86 4.19
CA PHE A 44 -0.51 1.59 5.24
C PHE A 44 -1.99 1.83 4.92
N LYS A 45 -2.30 2.33 3.72
CA LYS A 45 -3.69 2.52 3.25
C LYS A 45 -4.47 1.20 3.27
N GLY A 46 -3.86 0.13 2.75
CA GLY A 46 -4.47 -1.19 2.70
C GLY A 46 -4.91 -1.70 4.07
N ARG A 47 -4.03 -1.60 5.08
CA ARG A 47 -4.35 -1.98 6.46
C ARG A 47 -5.51 -1.16 7.01
N LEU A 48 -5.52 0.14 6.74
CA LEU A 48 -6.52 1.07 7.27
C LEU A 48 -7.93 0.75 6.71
N VAL A 49 -8.01 0.44 5.42
CA VAL A 49 -9.24 -0.02 4.75
C VAL A 49 -9.71 -1.36 5.31
N ILE A 50 -8.82 -2.35 5.43
CA ILE A 50 -9.15 -3.69 5.97
C ILE A 50 -9.71 -3.60 7.39
N ASP A 51 -9.06 -2.82 8.25
CA ASP A 51 -9.37 -2.81 9.68
C ASP A 51 -10.59 -1.96 10.03
N HIS A 52 -10.94 -0.96 9.20
CA HIS A 52 -11.99 0.01 9.52
C HIS A 52 -13.16 0.07 8.54
N PHE A 53 -12.95 -0.26 7.27
CA PHE A 53 -13.98 -0.09 6.22
C PHE A 53 -14.51 -1.41 5.67
N MET A 54 -13.72 -2.48 5.67
CA MET A 54 -14.16 -3.80 5.18
C MET A 54 -14.95 -4.63 6.21
N GLU A 55 -15.16 -4.10 7.42
CA GLU A 55 -15.86 -4.77 8.52
C GLU A 55 -15.34 -6.20 8.85
N LEU A 56 -14.10 -6.53 8.47
CA LEU A 56 -13.48 -7.85 8.65
C LEU A 56 -13.20 -8.21 10.13
N LYS A 57 -13.62 -7.38 11.07
CA LYS A 57 -13.54 -7.66 12.52
C LYS A 57 -14.45 -8.81 12.93
N THR A 58 -15.61 -8.96 12.28
CA THR A 58 -16.57 -10.04 12.52
C THR A 58 -16.32 -11.27 11.63
N ALA A 59 -15.49 -11.13 10.59
CA ALA A 59 -15.11 -12.22 9.70
C ALA A 59 -14.12 -13.21 10.34
N ASN A 60 -14.01 -14.40 9.75
CA ASN A 60 -13.05 -15.43 10.17
C ASN A 60 -11.61 -14.86 10.17
N ARG A 61 -10.85 -15.17 11.23
CA ARG A 61 -9.46 -14.73 11.43
C ARG A 61 -8.56 -15.06 10.24
N THR A 62 -8.77 -16.20 9.59
CA THR A 62 -7.99 -16.61 8.41
C THR A 62 -8.16 -15.64 7.25
N ILE A 63 -9.39 -15.23 6.94
CA ILE A 63 -9.69 -14.31 5.84
C ILE A 63 -9.08 -12.93 6.15
N ARG A 64 -9.23 -12.45 7.39
CA ARG A 64 -8.65 -11.17 7.81
C ARG A 64 -7.13 -11.17 7.67
N ASN A 65 -6.46 -12.26 8.07
CA ASN A 65 -5.00 -12.35 7.96
C ASN A 65 -4.55 -12.48 6.50
N LEU A 66 -5.28 -13.22 5.66
CA LEU A 66 -4.99 -13.32 4.24
C LEU A 66 -5.09 -11.95 3.54
N MET A 67 -6.14 -11.19 3.84
CA MET A 67 -6.31 -9.83 3.30
C MET A 67 -5.18 -8.90 3.76
N ARG A 68 -4.77 -8.96 5.03
CA ARG A 68 -3.63 -8.18 5.52
C ARG A 68 -2.34 -8.59 4.83
N ALA A 69 -2.07 -9.89 4.71
CA ALA A 69 -0.89 -10.42 4.05
C ALA A 69 -0.82 -9.96 2.59
N TYR A 70 -1.92 -10.01 1.85
CA TYR A 70 -1.99 -9.54 0.47
C TYR A 70 -1.45 -8.11 0.30
N PHE A 71 -1.87 -7.18 1.16
CA PHE A 71 -1.43 -5.78 1.11
C PHE A 71 0.01 -5.53 1.60
N TYR A 72 0.66 -6.53 2.22
CA TYR A 72 2.09 -6.48 2.56
C TYR A 72 2.95 -7.17 1.50
N VAL A 73 2.47 -8.30 0.97
CA VAL A 73 3.17 -9.09 -0.04
C VAL A 73 3.33 -8.29 -1.34
N LEU A 74 2.27 -7.61 -1.80
CA LEU A 74 2.36 -6.82 -3.03
C LEU A 74 3.46 -5.75 -2.99
N PRO A 75 3.49 -4.80 -2.04
CA PRO A 75 4.55 -3.80 -1.98
C PRO A 75 5.94 -4.42 -1.75
N LEU A 76 6.03 -5.53 -1.01
CA LEU A 76 7.30 -6.24 -0.84
C LEU A 76 7.82 -6.81 -2.16
N VAL A 77 6.95 -7.45 -2.95
CA VAL A 77 7.30 -7.94 -4.29
C VAL A 77 7.65 -6.77 -5.22
N THR A 78 6.93 -5.65 -5.15
CA THR A 78 7.24 -4.45 -5.94
C THR A 78 8.66 -3.95 -5.66
N VAL A 79 9.06 -3.85 -4.39
CA VAL A 79 10.41 -3.43 -4.00
C VAL A 79 11.45 -4.43 -4.51
N LEU A 80 11.20 -5.73 -4.37
CA LEU A 80 12.10 -6.76 -4.86
C LEU A 80 12.28 -6.66 -6.38
N VAL A 81 11.19 -6.55 -7.14
CA VAL A 81 11.26 -6.40 -8.60
C VAL A 81 12.03 -5.15 -8.99
N TYR A 82 11.81 -4.03 -8.28
CA TYR A 82 12.53 -2.79 -8.55
C TYR A 82 14.05 -2.94 -8.32
N VAL A 83 14.47 -3.54 -7.19
CA VAL A 83 15.89 -3.74 -6.85
C VAL A 83 16.58 -4.75 -7.77
N PHE A 84 15.89 -5.84 -8.12
CA PHE A 84 16.43 -6.90 -8.98
C PHE A 84 16.16 -6.66 -10.47
N SER A 85 15.62 -5.50 -10.85
CA SER A 85 15.22 -5.18 -12.22
C SER A 85 16.34 -5.38 -13.24
N GLU A 86 17.58 -5.00 -12.92
CA GLU A 86 18.75 -5.22 -13.79
C GLU A 86 19.06 -6.71 -13.99
N HIS A 87 18.86 -7.55 -12.96
CA HIS A 87 19.05 -8.99 -13.06
C HIS A 87 17.98 -9.60 -13.97
N PHE A 88 16.72 -9.20 -13.81
CA PHE A 88 15.63 -9.65 -14.68
C PHE A 88 15.78 -9.17 -16.13
N ALA A 89 16.25 -7.93 -16.35
CA ALA A 89 16.54 -7.41 -17.68
C ALA A 89 17.62 -8.23 -18.39
N ARG A 90 18.65 -8.66 -17.66
CA ARG A 90 19.73 -9.53 -18.18
C ARG A 90 19.25 -10.93 -18.57
N PHE A 91 18.25 -11.48 -17.88
CA PHE A 91 17.65 -12.76 -18.26
C PHE A 91 16.77 -12.67 -19.51
N THR A 92 16.21 -11.50 -19.79
CA THR A 92 15.27 -11.29 -20.90
C THR A 92 15.96 -10.81 -22.19
N THR A 93 17.27 -10.51 -22.13
CA THR A 93 18.09 -10.10 -23.29
C THR A 93 18.75 -11.28 -24.02
N LEU A 94 18.33 -12.52 -23.73
CA LEU A 94 18.70 -13.74 -24.48
C LEU A 94 17.85 -13.92 -25.74
#